data_AF-A0A536G296-F1
#
_entry.id   AF-A0A536G296-F1
#
_cell.length_a   1.000
_cell.length_b   1.000
_cell.length_c   1.000
_cell.angle_alpha   90.00
_cell.angle_beta   90.00
_cell.angle_gamma   90.00
#
_symmetry.space_group_name_H-M   'P 1'
#
loop_
_entity.id
_entity.type
_entity.pdbx_description
1 polymer ?
#
loop_
_entity_poly.entity_id
_entity_poly.type
_entity_poly.pdbx_seq_one_letter_code
_entity_poly.pdbx_strand_id
1 'polypeptide(L)'
;MRDQLSLRLEPDLPPLPNLPEGLRPMLPRAMAEPFDSTAHIFEPAWGGTRALAFVGPADSPGAGNVRIVDGDGRDVGSTLPELAGMAVRLDARSAILDGELVAVDGAGRADPAELARRIAGKPGRPVAYLAFDLLHLDGRSLMTMPLFKRRDLLRRVLHPGDEVLAVPAIAAEGRALHEAATSQGIAGILARQRTSPYLPGTKSRLWRFVATAPSQPAANGELGLERENGAQTAAAAPVVALIRRLPLLFDE
;
A
#
# COMPACT_ATOMS: atom_id res chain seq x y z
N MET A 1 38.06 23.65 -34.84
CA MET A 1 37.27 22.61 -35.53
C MET A 1 36.69 21.69 -34.48
N ARG A 2 35.36 21.53 -34.53
CA ARG A 2 34.45 20.53 -33.93
C ARG A 2 34.98 19.55 -32.87
N ASP A 3 34.28 19.49 -31.75
CA ASP A 3 33.39 18.35 -31.42
C ASP A 3 32.40 18.81 -30.34
N GLN A 4 31.23 19.32 -30.75
CA GLN A 4 29.96 18.59 -30.81
C GLN A 4 29.61 17.84 -29.52
N LEU A 5 28.85 18.58 -28.69
CA LEU A 5 27.83 18.09 -27.75
C LEU A 5 27.23 16.77 -28.24
N SER A 6 27.66 15.66 -27.66
CA SER A 6 26.93 14.40 -27.74
C SER A 6 25.69 14.52 -26.86
N LEU A 7 24.67 15.20 -27.38
CA LEU A 7 23.28 14.98 -26.97
C LEU A 7 22.98 13.51 -27.30
N ARG A 8 23.16 12.63 -26.32
CA ARG A 8 22.54 11.31 -26.37
C ARG A 8 21.04 11.57 -26.33
N LEU A 9 20.42 11.63 -27.50
CA LEU A 9 19.00 11.37 -27.63
C LEU A 9 18.80 9.97 -27.05
N GLU A 10 18.26 9.91 -25.83
CA GLU A 10 17.51 8.74 -25.39
C GLU A 10 16.61 8.35 -26.58
N PRO A 11 16.61 7.08 -27.03
CA PRO A 11 15.78 6.70 -28.15
C PRO A 11 14.34 7.08 -27.81
N ASP A 12 13.67 7.81 -28.71
CA ASP A 12 12.25 8.16 -28.57
C ASP A 12 11.46 6.86 -28.34
N LEU A 13 11.21 6.55 -27.08
CA LEU A 13 10.46 5.38 -26.70
C LEU A 13 9.04 5.59 -27.19
N PRO A 14 8.40 4.58 -27.81
CA PRO A 14 7.06 4.75 -28.34
C PRO A 14 6.09 5.19 -27.22
N PRO A 15 5.07 6.00 -27.57
CA PRO A 15 4.06 6.42 -26.62
C PRO A 15 3.34 5.19 -26.06
N LEU A 16 3.05 5.24 -24.76
CA LEU A 16 2.31 4.17 -24.10
C LEU A 16 0.81 4.30 -24.34
N PRO A 17 0.07 3.18 -24.37
CA PRO A 17 -1.39 3.23 -24.41
C PRO A 17 -1.95 3.84 -23.12
N ASN A 18 -3.17 4.35 -23.19
CA ASN A 18 -3.91 4.78 -22.01
C ASN A 18 -4.13 3.60 -21.05
N LEU A 19 -4.15 3.92 -19.75
CA LEU A 19 -4.49 2.96 -18.72
C LEU A 19 -5.98 2.59 -18.77
N PRO A 20 -6.35 1.35 -18.42
CA PRO A 20 -7.76 0.95 -18.33
C PRO A 20 -8.52 1.76 -17.28
N GLU A 21 -9.64 2.38 -17.63
CA GLU A 21 -10.38 3.30 -16.73
C GLU A 21 -11.34 2.58 -15.76
N GLY A 22 -11.84 1.41 -16.12
CA GLY A 22 -12.90 0.69 -15.40
C GLY A 22 -12.42 -0.37 -14.42
N LEU A 23 -11.15 -0.38 -14.03
CA LEU A 23 -10.60 -1.43 -13.18
C LEU A 23 -11.20 -1.36 -11.77
N ARG A 24 -11.60 -2.52 -11.24
CA ARG A 24 -12.16 -2.67 -9.88
C ARG A 24 -11.27 -3.59 -9.05
N PRO A 25 -11.07 -3.33 -7.75
CA PRO A 25 -10.25 -4.18 -6.91
C PRO A 25 -10.73 -5.63 -6.86
N MET A 26 -9.78 -6.57 -6.80
CA MET A 26 -10.04 -7.94 -6.37
C MET A 26 -10.35 -7.94 -4.87
N LEU A 27 -11.39 -8.64 -4.45
CA LEU A 27 -11.87 -8.62 -3.06
C LEU A 27 -11.60 -9.96 -2.34
N PRO A 28 -11.17 -9.93 -1.07
CA PRO A 28 -10.99 -11.13 -0.28
C PRO A 28 -12.33 -11.70 0.18
N ARG A 29 -12.34 -13.00 0.50
CA ARG A 29 -13.40 -13.63 1.30
C ARG A 29 -12.99 -13.72 2.77
N ALA A 30 -13.94 -13.47 3.67
CA ALA A 30 -13.69 -13.65 5.09
C ALA A 30 -13.32 -15.11 5.41
N MET A 31 -12.45 -15.27 6.40
CA MET A 31 -12.04 -16.53 6.98
C MET A 31 -12.00 -16.38 8.50
N ALA A 32 -12.59 -17.34 9.20
CA ALA A 32 -12.83 -17.24 10.64
C ALA A 32 -11.54 -17.37 11.46
N GLU A 33 -10.64 -18.28 11.07
CA GLU A 33 -9.45 -18.62 11.84
C GLU A 33 -8.18 -18.37 11.03
N PRO A 34 -7.10 -17.91 11.68
CA PRO A 34 -5.79 -17.82 11.03
C PRO A 34 -5.25 -19.21 10.75
N PHE A 35 -4.34 -19.30 9.78
CA PHE A 35 -3.71 -20.55 9.37
C PHE A 35 -2.33 -20.31 8.80
N ASP A 36 -1.51 -21.34 8.81
CA ASP A 36 -0.21 -21.35 8.15
C ASP A 36 -0.30 -22.08 6.82
N SER A 37 0.45 -21.63 5.82
CA SER A 37 0.45 -22.25 4.50
C SER A 37 1.59 -21.75 3.62
N THR A 38 2.44 -22.67 3.16
CA THR A 38 3.49 -22.38 2.17
C THR A 38 2.95 -21.91 0.81
N ALA A 39 1.70 -22.23 0.48
CA ALA A 39 1.02 -21.76 -0.73
C ALA A 39 0.54 -20.29 -0.65
N HIS A 40 0.61 -19.65 0.52
CA HIS A 40 0.12 -18.30 0.77
C HIS A 40 1.25 -17.36 1.20
N ILE A 41 1.07 -16.08 0.88
CA ILE A 41 1.72 -14.99 1.60
C ILE A 41 0.70 -14.35 2.54
N PHE A 42 1.18 -13.80 3.63
CA PHE A 42 0.38 -13.14 4.65
C PHE A 42 0.85 -11.69 4.80
N GLU A 43 -0.10 -10.77 4.84
CA GLU A 43 0.12 -9.33 4.91
C GLU A 43 -0.76 -8.73 6.01
N PRO A 44 -0.28 -7.69 6.72
CA PRO A 44 -1.14 -6.94 7.63
C PRO A 44 -2.24 -6.22 6.84
N ALA A 45 -3.40 -6.03 7.47
CA ALA A 45 -4.49 -5.26 6.93
C ALA A 45 -4.95 -4.25 7.98
N TRP A 46 -4.74 -2.96 7.70
CA TRP A 46 -4.93 -1.91 8.70
C TRP A 46 -6.38 -1.49 8.86
N GLY A 47 -7.26 -1.86 7.93
CA GLY A 47 -8.69 -1.53 8.00
C GLY A 47 -8.98 -0.12 7.49
N GLY A 48 -8.13 0.39 6.61
CA GLY A 48 -8.31 1.62 5.87
C GLY A 48 -9.19 1.44 4.63
N THR A 49 -9.04 2.34 3.66
CA THR A 49 -9.86 2.37 2.44
C THR A 49 -9.08 1.77 1.27
N ARG A 50 -9.63 0.74 0.63
CA ARG A 50 -9.05 0.16 -0.59
C ARG A 50 -8.97 1.21 -1.70
N ALA A 51 -7.82 1.32 -2.38
CA ALA A 51 -7.67 2.23 -3.51
C ALA A 51 -6.70 1.71 -4.58
N LEU A 52 -7.05 1.94 -5.86
CA LEU A 52 -6.18 1.76 -7.00
C LEU A 52 -5.50 3.09 -7.34
N ALA A 53 -4.17 3.06 -7.48
CA ALA A 53 -3.41 4.21 -7.94
C ALA A 53 -3.04 4.02 -9.41
N PHE A 54 -3.43 4.97 -10.25
CA PHE A 54 -3.11 5.03 -11.67
C PHE A 54 -2.07 6.11 -11.88
N VAL A 55 -0.93 5.75 -12.48
CA VAL A 55 0.18 6.69 -12.75
C VAL A 55 0.52 6.65 -14.23
N GLY A 56 0.55 7.81 -14.87
CA GLY A 56 0.85 7.94 -16.30
C GLY A 56 -0.35 7.65 -17.20
N PRO A 57 -0.13 7.36 -18.50
CA PRO A 57 1.18 7.25 -19.18
C PRO A 57 1.98 8.56 -19.23
N ALA A 58 3.29 8.45 -19.39
CA ALA A 58 4.24 9.55 -19.54
C ALA A 58 5.40 9.19 -20.48
N ASP A 59 6.15 10.19 -20.94
CA ASP A 59 7.29 9.99 -21.85
C ASP A 59 8.53 9.48 -21.12
N SER A 60 8.71 9.85 -19.85
CA SER A 60 9.83 9.45 -18.99
C SER A 60 9.35 8.75 -17.70
N PRO A 61 10.14 7.84 -17.11
CA PRO A 61 9.86 7.32 -15.79
C PRO A 61 9.74 8.42 -14.74
N GLY A 62 9.01 8.17 -13.67
CA GLY A 62 8.86 9.13 -12.58
C GLY A 62 7.89 10.28 -12.85
N ALA A 63 7.19 10.27 -13.98
CA ALA A 63 6.31 11.35 -14.44
C ALA A 63 4.88 10.86 -14.72
N GLY A 64 4.01 11.81 -15.07
CA GLY A 64 2.62 11.53 -15.45
C GLY A 64 1.61 11.89 -14.37
N ASN A 65 0.33 11.92 -14.77
CA ASN A 65 -0.76 12.23 -13.86
C ASN A 65 -0.99 11.08 -12.88
N VAL A 66 -1.33 11.41 -11.63
CA VAL A 66 -1.70 10.46 -10.58
C VAL A 66 -3.20 10.56 -10.35
N ARG A 67 -3.89 9.42 -10.39
CA ARG A 67 -5.29 9.29 -9.97
C ARG A 67 -5.40 8.21 -8.90
N ILE A 68 -6.14 8.50 -7.84
CA ILE A 68 -6.39 7.56 -6.75
C ILE A 68 -7.88 7.25 -6.74
N VAL A 69 -8.25 6.02 -7.08
CA VAL A 69 -9.64 5.59 -7.20
C VAL A 69 -9.97 4.63 -6.07
N ASP A 70 -10.94 4.98 -5.22
CA ASP A 70 -11.37 4.13 -4.11
C ASP A 70 -12.08 2.84 -4.58
N GLY A 71 -12.36 1.93 -3.64
CA GLY A 71 -13.04 0.65 -3.93
C GLY A 71 -14.43 0.78 -4.56
N ASP A 72 -15.11 1.93 -4.39
CA ASP A 72 -16.42 2.22 -4.98
C ASP A 72 -16.29 2.86 -6.38
N GLY A 73 -15.08 3.23 -6.78
CA GLY A 73 -14.79 3.84 -8.07
C GLY A 73 -14.75 5.36 -8.07
N ARG A 74 -14.70 6.01 -6.91
CA ARG A 74 -14.60 7.48 -6.80
C ARG A 74 -13.14 7.89 -6.90
N ASP A 75 -12.86 8.93 -7.69
CA ASP A 75 -11.54 9.56 -7.71
C ASP A 75 -11.42 10.47 -6.47
N VAL A 76 -10.54 10.09 -5.55
CA VAL A 76 -10.29 10.77 -4.27
C VAL A 76 -8.93 11.47 -4.25
N GLY A 77 -8.17 11.44 -5.35
CA GLY A 77 -6.81 11.98 -5.38
C GLY A 77 -6.74 13.49 -5.06
N SER A 78 -7.75 14.26 -5.47
CA SER A 78 -7.79 15.71 -5.24
C SER A 78 -7.94 16.10 -3.77
N THR A 79 -8.44 15.21 -2.90
CA THR A 79 -8.56 15.47 -1.46
C THR A 79 -7.31 15.06 -0.68
N LEU A 80 -6.37 14.37 -1.35
CA LEU A 80 -5.15 13.79 -0.80
C LEU A 80 -3.89 14.32 -1.53
N PRO A 81 -3.62 15.65 -1.48
CA PRO A 81 -2.51 16.27 -2.21
C PRO A 81 -1.13 15.69 -1.86
N GLU A 82 -0.97 15.12 -0.66
CA GLU A 82 0.23 14.41 -0.25
C GLU A 82 0.59 13.23 -1.16
N LEU A 83 -0.38 12.64 -1.86
CA LEU A 83 -0.16 11.52 -2.80
C LEU A 83 0.09 11.98 -4.25
N ALA A 84 -0.01 13.28 -4.55
CA ALA A 84 0.19 13.80 -5.91
C ALA A 84 1.61 13.53 -6.45
N GLY A 85 2.59 13.45 -5.54
CA GLY A 85 3.99 13.12 -5.86
C GLY A 85 4.25 11.62 -6.08
N MET A 86 3.24 10.74 -6.10
CA MET A 86 3.45 9.30 -6.25
C MET A 86 4.21 8.94 -7.53
N ALA A 87 4.02 9.70 -8.61
CA ALA A 87 4.70 9.42 -9.88
C ALA A 87 6.22 9.37 -9.74
N VAL A 88 6.83 10.32 -9.01
CA VAL A 88 8.31 10.38 -8.86
C VAL A 88 8.89 9.21 -8.05
N ARG A 89 8.02 8.43 -7.40
CA ARG A 89 8.40 7.23 -6.64
C ARG A 89 8.45 5.98 -7.51
N LEU A 90 8.03 6.05 -8.77
CA LEU A 90 7.96 4.91 -9.67
C LEU A 90 8.99 5.02 -10.79
N ASP A 91 9.89 4.04 -10.86
CA ASP A 91 10.72 3.80 -12.05
C ASP A 91 9.89 3.13 -13.15
N ALA A 92 8.88 3.85 -13.62
CA ALA A 92 7.94 3.44 -14.65
C ALA A 92 7.34 4.66 -15.35
N ARG A 93 7.02 4.51 -16.63
CA ARG A 93 6.29 5.48 -17.44
C ARG A 93 4.78 5.33 -17.32
N SER A 94 4.30 4.14 -16.96
CA SER A 94 2.92 3.95 -16.49
C SER A 94 2.79 2.78 -15.53
N ALA A 95 1.89 2.90 -14.56
CA ALA A 95 1.63 1.83 -13.60
C ALA A 95 0.18 1.87 -13.08
N ILE A 96 -0.31 0.70 -12.66
CA ILE A 96 -1.49 0.59 -11.80
C ILE A 96 -1.10 -0.20 -10.57
N LEU A 97 -1.19 0.42 -9.41
CA LEU A 97 -0.94 -0.19 -8.11
C LEU A 97 -2.27 -0.45 -7.41
N ASP A 98 -2.30 -1.50 -6.60
CA ASP A 98 -3.40 -1.81 -5.71
C ASP A 98 -2.92 -1.72 -4.26
N GLY A 99 -3.66 -0.99 -3.44
CA GLY A 99 -3.21 -0.57 -2.12
C GLY A 99 -4.34 -0.20 -1.16
N GLU A 100 -3.95 0.21 0.04
CA GLU A 100 -4.83 0.67 1.11
C GLU A 100 -4.43 2.09 1.53
N LEU A 101 -5.40 2.99 1.58
CA LEU A 101 -5.26 4.32 2.17
C LEU A 101 -5.43 4.20 3.68
N VAL A 102 -4.49 4.76 4.45
CA VAL A 102 -4.49 4.70 5.92
C VAL A 102 -4.13 6.06 6.49
N ALA A 103 -4.96 6.56 7.40
CA ALA A 103 -4.57 7.63 8.32
C ALA A 103 -4.16 7.02 9.66
N VAL A 104 -3.16 7.61 10.32
CA VAL A 104 -2.65 7.11 11.61
C VAL A 104 -2.76 8.16 12.72
N ASP A 105 -2.93 7.71 13.95
CA ASP A 105 -2.81 8.55 15.14
C ASP A 105 -1.37 8.80 15.57
N GLY A 106 -1.18 9.67 16.57
CA GLY A 106 0.14 9.98 17.12
C GLY A 106 0.84 8.78 17.77
N ALA A 107 0.11 7.69 18.00
CA ALA A 107 0.65 6.42 18.47
C ALA A 107 0.92 5.43 17.33
N GLY A 108 0.67 5.79 16.06
CA GLY A 108 0.86 4.94 14.88
C GLY A 108 -0.23 3.88 14.68
N ARG A 109 -1.43 4.07 15.24
CA ARG A 109 -2.60 3.18 15.02
C ARG A 109 -3.47 3.73 13.90
N ALA A 110 -4.13 2.85 13.15
CA ALA A 110 -5.06 3.26 12.11
C ALA A 110 -6.23 4.07 12.70
N ASP A 111 -6.59 5.17 12.04
CA ASP A 111 -7.67 6.08 12.42
C ASP A 111 -8.69 6.22 11.27
N PRO A 112 -9.69 5.34 11.21
CA PRO A 112 -10.69 5.35 10.14
C PRO A 112 -11.54 6.62 10.12
N ALA A 113 -11.76 7.25 11.27
CA ALA A 113 -12.55 8.47 11.37
C ALA A 113 -11.79 9.65 10.74
N GLU A 114 -10.49 9.76 11.02
CA GLU A 114 -9.63 10.73 10.35
C GLU A 114 -9.54 10.47 8.84
N LEU A 115 -9.37 9.21 8.42
CA LEU A 115 -9.31 8.85 7.00
C LEU A 115 -10.58 9.27 6.26
N ALA A 116 -11.76 8.95 6.79
CA ALA A 116 -13.05 9.34 6.19
C ALA A 116 -13.17 10.87 6.09
N ARG A 117 -12.71 11.60 7.11
CA ARG A 117 -12.69 13.06 7.15
C ARG A 117 -11.78 13.64 6.05
N ARG A 118 -10.59 13.06 5.85
CA ARG A 118 -9.64 13.44 4.80
C ARG A 118 -10.21 13.17 3.40
N ILE A 119 -10.78 11.98 3.18
CA ILE A 119 -11.44 11.63 1.91
C ILE A 119 -12.59 12.59 1.59
N ALA A 120 -13.33 13.08 2.60
CA ALA A 120 -14.36 14.11 2.46
C ALA A 120 -13.81 15.54 2.22
N GLY A 121 -12.51 15.71 2.00
CA GLY A 121 -11.87 16.99 1.66
C GLY A 121 -11.58 17.90 2.85
N LYS A 122 -11.68 17.39 4.09
CA LYS A 122 -11.35 18.19 5.28
C LYS A 122 -9.82 18.16 5.53
N PRO A 123 -9.21 19.26 6.01
CA PRO A 123 -7.78 19.32 6.31
C PRO A 123 -7.43 18.45 7.51
N GLY A 124 -6.29 17.77 7.54
CA GLY A 124 -5.94 16.89 8.65
C GLY A 124 -4.57 16.25 8.58
N ARG A 125 -4.40 15.14 9.28
CA ARG A 125 -3.17 14.34 9.24
C ARG A 125 -2.96 13.75 7.83
N PRO A 126 -1.71 13.57 7.39
CA PRO A 126 -1.43 12.97 6.10
C PRO A 126 -1.96 11.53 6.01
N VAL A 127 -2.41 11.15 4.81
CA VAL A 127 -2.83 9.80 4.47
C VAL A 127 -1.69 9.06 3.77
N ALA A 128 -1.40 7.84 4.23
CA ALA A 128 -0.46 6.93 3.60
C ALA A 128 -1.18 6.04 2.56
N TYR A 129 -0.49 5.71 1.47
CA TYR A 129 -0.84 4.68 0.50
C TYR A 129 0.07 3.47 0.66
N LEU A 130 -0.51 2.37 1.11
CA LEU A 130 0.18 1.11 1.34
C LEU A 130 -0.09 0.16 0.16
N ALA A 131 0.83 0.11 -0.80
CA ALA A 131 0.74 -0.72 -2.00
C ALA A 131 1.08 -2.18 -1.71
N PHE A 132 0.31 -3.14 -2.21
CA PHE A 132 0.61 -4.58 -2.03
C PHE A 132 0.54 -5.39 -3.34
N ASP A 133 0.18 -4.77 -4.47
CA ASP A 133 0.14 -5.44 -5.77
C ASP A 133 0.42 -4.44 -6.91
N LEU A 134 0.92 -4.96 -8.03
CA LEU A 134 1.18 -4.20 -9.26
C LEU A 134 0.41 -4.86 -10.41
N LEU A 135 -0.52 -4.14 -11.01
CA LEU A 135 -1.50 -4.67 -11.96
C LEU A 135 -1.13 -4.35 -13.41
N HIS A 136 -0.49 -3.20 -13.63
CA HIS A 136 0.03 -2.77 -14.92
C HIS A 136 1.40 -2.12 -14.75
N LEU A 137 2.25 -2.28 -15.77
CA LEU A 137 3.57 -1.66 -15.84
C LEU A 137 3.92 -1.38 -17.31
N ASP A 138 4.25 -0.13 -17.63
CA ASP A 138 4.68 0.35 -18.95
C ASP A 138 3.84 -0.18 -20.12
N GLY A 139 2.52 0.02 -19.99
CA GLY A 139 1.54 -0.38 -21.00
C GLY A 139 1.22 -1.88 -21.03
N ARG A 140 1.82 -2.71 -20.17
CA ARG A 140 1.57 -4.15 -20.09
C ARG A 140 0.71 -4.50 -18.88
N SER A 141 -0.27 -5.39 -19.09
CA SER A 141 -1.02 -5.97 -17.97
C SER A 141 -0.21 -7.08 -17.31
N LEU A 142 -0.17 -7.05 -15.98
CA LEU A 142 0.46 -8.09 -15.15
C LEU A 142 -0.57 -9.01 -14.51
N MET A 143 -1.87 -8.75 -14.66
CA MET A 143 -2.94 -9.39 -13.90
C MET A 143 -3.02 -10.91 -14.10
N THR A 144 -2.56 -11.45 -15.22
CA THR A 144 -2.49 -12.91 -15.46
C THR A 144 -1.27 -13.56 -14.81
N MET A 145 -0.27 -12.79 -14.41
CA MET A 145 0.94 -13.30 -13.76
C MET A 145 0.65 -13.76 -12.33
N PRO A 146 1.41 -14.74 -11.80
CA PRO A 146 1.39 -15.09 -10.37
C PRO A 146 1.65 -13.88 -9.45
N LEU A 147 0.91 -13.79 -8.34
CA LEU A 147 1.04 -12.72 -7.34
C LEU A 147 2.49 -12.48 -6.88
N PHE A 148 3.26 -13.54 -6.63
CA PHE A 148 4.65 -13.37 -6.19
C PHE A 148 5.52 -12.63 -7.20
N LYS A 149 5.27 -12.79 -8.52
CA LYS A 149 6.00 -12.07 -9.57
C LYS A 149 5.56 -10.60 -9.65
N ARG A 150 4.26 -10.33 -9.50
CA ARG A 150 3.73 -8.96 -9.47
C ARG A 150 4.31 -8.17 -8.30
N ARG A 151 4.44 -8.80 -7.13
CA ARG A 151 5.08 -8.21 -5.95
C ARG A 151 6.59 -8.03 -6.08
N ASP A 152 7.28 -8.94 -6.76
CA ASP A 152 8.71 -8.75 -7.08
C ASP A 152 8.91 -7.52 -7.98
N LEU A 153 8.07 -7.35 -9.00
CA LEU A 153 8.06 -6.16 -9.84
C LEU A 153 7.72 -4.90 -9.04
N LEU A 154 6.69 -4.92 -8.19
CA LEU A 154 6.34 -3.80 -7.31
C LEU A 154 7.55 -3.31 -6.50
N ARG A 155 8.28 -4.23 -5.87
CA ARG A 155 9.48 -3.89 -5.07
C ARG A 155 10.62 -3.29 -5.89
N ARG A 156 10.74 -3.67 -7.16
CA ARG A 156 11.78 -3.12 -8.05
C ARG A 156 11.46 -1.72 -8.53
N VAL A 157 10.19 -1.43 -8.81
CA VAL A 157 9.78 -0.16 -9.45
C VAL A 157 9.36 0.91 -8.45
N LEU A 158 8.88 0.53 -7.27
CA LEU A 158 8.44 1.47 -6.24
C LEU A 158 9.59 1.80 -5.28
N HIS A 159 10.03 3.04 -5.31
CA HIS A 159 10.92 3.62 -4.30
C HIS A 159 10.09 4.11 -3.10
N PRO A 160 10.22 3.49 -1.92
CA PRO A 160 9.45 3.88 -0.74
C PRO A 160 9.68 5.35 -0.35
N GLY A 161 8.64 5.99 0.18
CA GLY A 161 8.69 7.36 0.70
C GLY A 161 7.80 7.53 1.93
N ASP A 162 7.66 8.78 2.40
CA ASP A 162 6.97 9.13 3.65
C ASP A 162 5.46 8.85 3.63
N GLU A 163 4.83 8.77 2.45
CA GLU A 163 3.40 8.49 2.31
C GLU A 163 3.11 7.28 1.41
N VAL A 164 4.11 6.72 0.73
CA VAL A 164 3.91 5.62 -0.24
C VAL A 164 4.88 4.49 0.05
N LEU A 165 4.35 3.29 0.30
CA LEU A 165 5.14 2.12 0.65
C LEU A 165 4.66 0.86 -0.05
N ALA A 166 5.57 -0.07 -0.29
CA ALA A 166 5.21 -1.47 -0.50
C ALA A 166 4.98 -2.16 0.85
N VAL A 167 3.85 -2.84 1.01
CA VAL A 167 3.53 -3.62 2.20
C VAL A 167 4.43 -4.87 2.23
N PRO A 168 5.16 -5.14 3.32
CA PRO A 168 5.89 -6.40 3.50
C PRO A 168 4.94 -7.60 3.58
N ALA A 169 5.41 -8.77 3.17
CA ALA A 169 4.66 -10.01 3.28
C ALA A 169 5.49 -11.11 3.92
N ILE A 170 4.89 -11.89 4.81
CA ILE A 170 5.51 -13.09 5.38
C ILE A 170 5.05 -14.32 4.60
N ALA A 171 5.97 -15.25 4.36
CA ALA A 171 5.65 -16.55 3.77
C ALA A 171 5.26 -17.55 4.86
N ALA A 172 4.22 -18.34 4.61
CA ALA A 172 3.80 -19.47 5.44
C ALA A 172 3.27 -19.18 6.85
N GLU A 173 3.73 -18.14 7.56
CA GLU A 173 3.46 -17.92 8.99
C GLU A 173 2.26 -16.97 9.24
N GLY A 174 1.07 -17.42 8.85
CA GLY A 174 -0.15 -16.61 9.01
C GLY A 174 -0.64 -16.51 10.45
N ARG A 175 -0.43 -17.55 11.27
CA ARG A 175 -0.81 -17.51 12.70
C ARG A 175 0.01 -16.51 13.49
N ALA A 176 1.33 -16.53 13.32
CA ALA A 176 2.24 -15.61 13.99
C ALA A 176 1.95 -14.14 13.61
N LEU A 177 1.70 -13.88 12.31
CA LEU A 177 1.33 -12.53 11.89
C LEU A 177 -0.03 -12.08 12.45
N HIS A 178 -1.02 -12.99 12.53
CA HIS A 178 -2.32 -12.68 13.12
C HIS A 178 -2.22 -12.34 14.61
N GLU A 179 -1.40 -13.07 15.36
CA GLU A 179 -1.12 -12.79 16.78
C GLU A 179 -0.45 -11.41 16.95
N ALA A 180 0.58 -11.12 16.16
CA ALA A 180 1.27 -9.82 16.18
C ALA A 180 0.34 -8.66 15.77
N ALA A 181 -0.51 -8.87 14.75
CA ALA A 181 -1.52 -7.89 14.34
C ALA A 181 -2.52 -7.63 15.47
N THR A 182 -2.96 -8.68 16.16
CA THR A 182 -3.89 -8.59 17.29
C THR A 182 -3.28 -7.81 18.45
N SER A 183 -2.03 -8.10 18.82
CA SER A 183 -1.36 -7.39 19.93
C SER A 183 -1.10 -5.91 19.64
N GLN A 184 -1.00 -5.53 18.36
CA GLN A 184 -0.80 -4.13 17.94
C GLN A 184 -2.11 -3.39 17.63
N GLY A 185 -3.28 -4.04 17.75
CA GLY A 185 -4.58 -3.46 17.42
C GLY A 185 -4.76 -3.19 15.92
N ILE A 186 -4.07 -3.93 15.06
CA ILE A 186 -4.28 -3.91 13.61
C ILE A 186 -5.55 -4.70 13.28
N ALA A 187 -6.33 -4.27 12.29
CA ALA A 187 -7.67 -4.80 12.03
C ALA A 187 -7.70 -6.28 11.59
N GLY A 188 -6.64 -6.78 10.98
CA GLY A 188 -6.58 -8.15 10.49
C GLY A 188 -5.34 -8.45 9.69
N ILE A 189 -5.39 -9.59 9.01
CA ILE A 189 -4.40 -10.00 8.02
C ILE A 189 -5.08 -10.44 6.72
N LEU A 190 -4.37 -10.29 5.62
CA LEU A 190 -4.73 -10.87 4.33
C LEU A 190 -3.85 -12.09 4.05
N ALA A 191 -4.47 -13.23 3.77
CA ALA A 191 -3.79 -14.40 3.23
C ALA A 191 -4.06 -14.50 1.73
N ARG A 192 -3.01 -14.43 0.90
CA ARG A 192 -3.14 -14.43 -0.56
C ARG A 192 -2.36 -15.59 -1.16
N GLN A 193 -3.01 -16.37 -2.02
CA GLN A 193 -2.37 -17.48 -2.69
C GLN A 193 -1.24 -16.98 -3.61
N ARG A 194 -0.01 -17.46 -3.39
CA ARG A 194 1.21 -16.94 -4.04
C ARG A 194 1.15 -17.00 -5.56
N THR A 195 0.50 -18.02 -6.10
CA THR A 195 0.41 -18.31 -7.53
C THR A 195 -0.86 -17.75 -8.18
N SER A 196 -1.72 -17.05 -7.44
CA SER A 196 -3.00 -16.58 -7.99
C SER A 196 -2.81 -15.48 -9.05
N PRO A 197 -3.61 -15.49 -10.13
CA PRO A 197 -3.80 -14.29 -10.93
C PRO A 197 -4.53 -13.21 -10.12
N TYR A 198 -4.58 -12.01 -10.67
CA TYR A 198 -5.47 -10.96 -10.21
C TYR A 198 -6.82 -11.08 -10.92
N LEU A 199 -7.92 -11.02 -10.17
CA LEU A 199 -9.29 -11.15 -10.69
C LEU A 199 -10.06 -9.85 -10.45
N PRO A 200 -10.03 -8.89 -11.38
CA PRO A 200 -10.68 -7.60 -11.20
C PRO A 200 -12.15 -7.73 -10.83
N GLY A 201 -12.59 -6.91 -9.87
CA GLY A 201 -13.98 -6.86 -9.40
C GLY A 201 -14.51 -8.14 -8.75
N THR A 202 -13.67 -9.16 -8.55
CA THR A 202 -14.11 -10.49 -8.11
C THR A 202 -13.83 -10.71 -6.63
N LYS A 203 -14.85 -11.15 -5.90
CA LYS A 203 -14.71 -11.64 -4.51
C LYS A 203 -14.28 -13.10 -4.47
N SER A 204 -12.98 -13.34 -4.30
CA SER A 204 -12.35 -14.64 -4.53
C SER A 204 -11.93 -15.36 -3.24
N ARG A 205 -11.79 -16.69 -3.34
CA ARG A 205 -11.21 -17.55 -2.30
C ARG A 205 -9.67 -17.55 -2.32
N LEU A 206 -9.08 -17.07 -3.41
CA LEU A 206 -7.62 -16.97 -3.55
C LEU A 206 -7.04 -15.95 -2.56
N TRP A 207 -7.86 -15.00 -2.14
CA TRP A 207 -7.53 -14.00 -1.12
C TRP A 207 -8.50 -14.15 0.05
N ARG A 208 -7.94 -14.25 1.26
CA ARG A 208 -8.68 -14.37 2.51
C ARG A 208 -8.38 -13.20 3.41
N PHE A 209 -9.39 -12.73 4.12
CA PHE A 209 -9.23 -11.78 5.21
C PHE A 209 -9.57 -12.48 6.52
N VAL A 210 -8.64 -12.44 7.48
CA VAL A 210 -8.81 -12.95 8.84
C VAL A 210 -8.77 -11.74 9.75
N ALA A 211 -9.91 -11.39 10.35
CA ALA A 211 -10.01 -10.26 11.26
C ALA A 211 -9.30 -10.56 12.59
N THR A 212 -8.74 -9.53 13.22
CA THR A 212 -8.40 -9.63 14.65
C THR A 212 -9.68 -9.48 15.47
N ALA A 213 -9.74 -10.12 16.64
CA ALA A 213 -10.80 -9.81 17.60
C ALA A 213 -10.59 -8.38 18.11
N PRO A 214 -11.66 -7.63 18.48
CA PRO A 214 -11.49 -6.36 19.18
C PRO A 214 -10.61 -6.59 20.40
N SER A 215 -9.48 -5.89 20.51
CA SER A 215 -8.69 -5.91 21.74
C SER A 215 -9.59 -5.43 22.87
N GLN A 216 -9.83 -6.23 23.90
CA GLN A 216 -10.31 -5.67 25.16
C GLN A 216 -9.26 -4.64 25.59
N PRO A 217 -9.66 -3.43 26.03
CA PRO A 217 -8.71 -2.50 26.61
C PRO A 217 -7.98 -3.25 27.72
N ALA A 218 -6.64 -3.27 27.66
CA ALA A 218 -5.83 -3.88 28.70
C ALA A 218 -6.31 -3.32 30.05
N ALA A 219 -6.74 -4.21 30.95
CA ALA A 219 -7.05 -3.83 32.32
C ALA A 219 -5.80 -3.14 32.88
N ASN A 220 -5.99 -1.93 33.43
CA ASN A 220 -4.96 -1.08 34.00
C ASN A 220 -3.94 -1.90 34.82
N GLY A 221 -2.78 -2.14 34.22
CA GLY A 221 -1.57 -2.56 34.90
C GLY A 221 -0.66 -1.35 34.99
N GLU A 222 -0.57 -0.76 36.18
CA GLU A 222 0.38 0.29 36.48
C GLU A 222 1.81 -0.19 36.20
N LEU A 223 2.42 0.34 35.14
CA LEU A 223 3.86 0.40 35.00
C LEU A 223 4.22 1.88 34.97
N GLY A 224 4.65 2.37 36.13
CA GLY A 224 5.13 3.72 36.32
C GLY A 224 6.31 3.98 35.40
N LEU A 225 6.13 4.93 34.48
CA LEU A 225 7.21 5.67 33.86
C LEU A 225 6.85 7.15 33.96
N GLU A 226 7.78 7.89 34.56
CA GLU A 226 7.66 9.27 34.97
C GLU A 226 7.33 10.18 33.78
N ARG A 227 6.48 11.17 34.03
CA ARG A 227 6.14 12.20 33.05
C ARG A 227 7.31 13.17 32.92
N GLU A 228 8.11 13.02 31.88
CA GLU A 228 8.99 14.10 31.42
C GLU A 228 8.19 15.05 30.51
N ASN A 229 8.03 16.29 30.99
CA ASN A 229 7.66 17.43 30.18
C ASN A 229 8.86 17.82 29.30
N GLY A 230 8.72 17.76 27.98
CA GLY A 230 9.71 18.38 27.09
C GLY A 230 9.64 17.96 25.63
N ALA A 231 9.55 18.97 24.75
CA ALA A 231 9.73 18.94 23.30
C ALA A 231 8.61 18.31 22.45
N GLN A 232 7.93 19.17 21.69
CA GLN A 232 7.30 18.82 20.41
C GLN A 232 8.34 18.12 19.54
N THR A 233 8.33 16.79 19.58
CA THR A 233 9.11 15.98 18.65
C THR A 233 8.34 15.99 17.34
N ALA A 234 9.00 16.41 16.26
CA ALA A 234 8.45 16.44 14.92
C ALA A 234 7.68 15.14 14.65
N ALA A 235 6.42 15.26 14.20
CA ALA A 235 5.58 14.12 13.88
C ALA A 235 6.36 13.19 12.94
N ALA A 236 6.74 12.01 13.44
CA ALA A 236 7.35 10.98 12.61
C ALA A 236 6.39 10.73 11.43
N ALA A 237 6.93 10.69 10.22
CA ALA A 237 6.15 10.50 9.00
C ALA A 237 5.22 9.27 9.16
N PRO A 238 3.92 9.40 8.81
CA PRO A 238 2.83 8.48 9.18
C PRO A 238 3.12 6.99 8.92
N VAL A 239 3.85 6.76 7.85
CA VAL A 239 4.25 5.47 7.27
C VAL A 239 5.28 4.72 8.09
N VAL A 240 6.33 5.41 8.55
CA VAL A 240 7.47 4.78 9.23
C VAL A 240 7.03 4.24 10.59
N ALA A 241 6.13 4.97 11.26
CA ALA A 241 5.53 4.55 12.53
C ALA A 241 4.63 3.32 12.38
N LEU A 242 3.93 3.17 11.26
CA LEU A 242 3.00 2.08 11.00
C LEU A 242 3.73 0.75 10.74
N ILE A 243 4.82 0.82 9.98
CA ILE A 243 5.61 -0.35 9.58
C ILE A 243 6.54 -0.84 10.71
N ARG A 244 7.16 0.05 11.49
CA ARG A 244 8.10 -0.32 12.57
C ARG A 244 7.47 -1.11 13.73
N ARG A 245 6.14 -1.16 13.81
CA ARG A 245 5.41 -1.86 14.89
C ARG A 245 5.25 -3.35 14.66
N LEU A 246 5.53 -3.83 13.46
CA LEU A 246 5.55 -5.25 13.19
C LEU A 246 7.00 -5.73 13.14
N PRO A 247 7.33 -6.89 13.71
CA PRO A 247 8.67 -7.48 13.65
C PRO A 247 8.93 -8.05 12.25
N LEU A 248 8.76 -7.22 11.23
CA LEU A 248 9.02 -7.54 9.84
C LEU A 248 10.44 -7.05 9.56
N LEU A 249 11.37 -7.99 9.46
CA LEU A 249 12.71 -7.69 8.97
C LEU A 249 12.55 -7.21 7.51
N PHE A 250 13.03 -6.01 7.26
CA PHE A 250 13.25 -5.51 5.90
C PHE A 250 14.69 -5.87 5.56
N ASP A 251 14.88 -6.61 4.48
CA ASP A 251 16.17 -6.56 3.79
C ASP A 251 16.25 -5.14 3.20
N GLU A 252 17.20 -4.32 3.71
CA GLU A 252 17.52 -2.98 3.21
C GLU A 252 17.98 -2.98 1.75
#